data_AF-A0A2X3LPA1-F1
#
_entry.id   AF-A0A2X3LPA1-F1
#
_cell.length_a   1.000
_cell.length_b   1.000
_cell.length_c   1.000
_cell.angle_alpha   90.00
_cell.angle_beta   90.00
_cell.angle_gamma   90.00
#
_symmetry.space_group_name_H-M   'P 1'
#
loop_
_entity.id
_entity.type
_entity.pdbx_description
1 polymer ?
#
loop_
_entity_poly.entity_id
_entity_poly.type
_entity_poly.pdbx_seq_one_letter_code
_entity_poly.pdbx_strand_id
1 'polypeptide(L)'
;MILEHDSVLERYPRIQKVLNSTVPTLSLNSSTRYEGKITNIGGTIIKARLPKARIGAFYKIEPSQRLAEVIAIDEDEVFLLPFEHISGMYCGQWLSYQGKSSRFVLGTNSLGDWLMV
;
A
#
# COMPACT_ATOMS: atom_id res chain seq x y z
N MET A 1 -25.50 -49.10 -31.37
CA MET A 1 -25.99 -47.76 -30.93
C MET A 1 -25.26 -47.47 -29.63
N ILE A 2 -24.54 -46.36 -29.62
CA ILE A 2 -23.38 -46.02 -28.76
C ILE A 2 -23.82 -45.80 -27.32
N LEU A 3 -23.05 -46.27 -26.34
CA LEU A 3 -22.97 -45.70 -24.98
C LEU A 3 -21.63 -46.10 -24.35
N GLU A 4 -20.53 -45.66 -24.97
CA GLU A 4 -19.21 -45.63 -24.34
C GLU A 4 -19.16 -44.40 -23.43
N HIS A 5 -19.52 -44.59 -22.16
CA HIS A 5 -19.40 -43.59 -21.08
C HIS A 5 -18.57 -44.11 -19.91
N ASP A 6 -17.63 -45.03 -20.15
CA ASP A 6 -16.62 -45.39 -19.15
C ASP A 6 -15.45 -44.42 -19.26
N SER A 7 -15.66 -43.36 -18.47
CA SER A 7 -15.14 -42.01 -18.63
C SER A 7 -13.61 -41.91 -18.55
N VAL A 8 -13.09 -41.05 -19.41
CA VAL A 8 -11.69 -40.58 -19.61
C VAL A 8 -10.83 -40.42 -18.34
N LEU A 9 -11.44 -40.35 -17.17
CA LEU A 9 -10.79 -40.10 -15.88
C LEU A 9 -9.91 -41.26 -15.38
N GLU A 10 -10.26 -42.52 -15.65
CA GLU A 10 -9.46 -43.69 -15.23
C GLU A 10 -8.13 -43.79 -15.99
N ARG A 11 -8.12 -43.34 -17.25
CA ARG A 11 -7.00 -43.51 -18.17
C ARG A 11 -5.82 -42.57 -17.88
N TYR A 12 -6.03 -41.51 -17.09
CA TYR A 12 -5.04 -40.48 -16.83
C TYR A 12 -4.99 -40.09 -15.34
N PRO A 13 -4.41 -40.94 -14.46
CA PRO A 13 -4.35 -40.70 -13.02
C PRO A 13 -3.62 -39.40 -12.64
N ARG A 14 -2.74 -38.89 -13.52
CA ARG A 14 -2.08 -37.59 -13.37
C ARG A 14 -3.06 -36.42 -13.45
N ILE A 15 -4.12 -36.53 -14.26
CA ILE A 15 -5.13 -35.47 -14.39
C ILE A 15 -6.01 -35.42 -13.14
N GLN A 16 -6.40 -36.58 -12.60
CA GLN A 16 -7.13 -36.65 -11.33
C GLN A 16 -6.35 -35.99 -10.18
N LYS A 17 -5.02 -36.18 -10.13
CA LYS A 17 -4.16 -35.56 -9.11
C LYS A 17 -4.14 -34.03 -9.20
N VAL A 18 -4.20 -33.46 -10.40
CA VAL A 18 -4.24 -32.01 -10.60
C VAL A 18 -5.62 -31.44 -10.25
N LEU A 19 -6.70 -32.12 -10.65
CA LEU A 19 -8.07 -31.71 -10.34
C LEU A 19 -8.37 -31.77 -8.83
N ASN A 20 -7.80 -32.77 -8.14
CA ASN A 20 -7.92 -32.94 -6.69
C ASN A 20 -6.88 -32.12 -5.91
N SER A 21 -5.96 -31.43 -6.59
CA SER A 21 -5.06 -30.51 -5.91
C SER A 21 -5.87 -29.28 -5.51
N THR A 22 -5.91 -29.00 -4.20
CA THR A 22 -6.48 -27.77 -3.67
C THR A 22 -5.68 -26.62 -4.26
N VAL A 23 -6.21 -26.04 -5.35
CA VAL A 23 -5.63 -24.85 -5.96
C VAL A 23 -5.55 -23.80 -4.85
N PRO A 24 -4.39 -23.17 -4.61
CA PRO A 24 -4.32 -22.10 -3.64
C PRO A 24 -5.39 -21.08 -4.02
N THR A 25 -6.39 -20.92 -3.15
CA THR A 25 -7.40 -19.89 -3.32
C THR A 25 -6.64 -18.57 -3.23
N LEU A 26 -6.40 -17.94 -4.38
CA LEU A 26 -5.96 -16.55 -4.44
C LEU A 26 -7.13 -15.73 -3.90
N SER A 27 -7.16 -15.52 -2.58
CA SER A 27 -8.05 -14.55 -1.99
C SER A 27 -7.58 -13.19 -2.46
N LEU A 28 -8.18 -12.72 -3.56
CA LEU A 28 -8.00 -11.36 -4.04
C LEU A 28 -8.72 -10.46 -3.01
N ASN A 29 -8.06 -10.19 -1.91
CA ASN A 29 -8.40 -9.10 -1.00
C ASN A 29 -8.20 -7.80 -1.79
N SER A 30 -9.17 -7.48 -2.63
CA SER A 30 -9.17 -6.38 -3.59
C SER A 30 -9.34 -5.03 -2.91
N SER A 31 -8.55 -4.76 -1.87
CA SER A 31 -8.18 -3.39 -1.56
C SER A 31 -7.18 -2.96 -2.62
N THR A 32 -7.64 -2.33 -3.71
CA THR A 32 -6.73 -1.67 -4.64
C THR A 32 -5.85 -0.71 -3.85
N ARG A 33 -4.56 -1.02 -3.72
CA ARG A 33 -3.59 -0.15 -3.04
C ARG A 33 -3.02 0.81 -4.07
N TYR A 34 -3.17 2.10 -3.79
CA TYR A 34 -2.59 3.15 -4.61
C TYR A 34 -1.21 3.48 -4.04
N GLU A 35 -0.21 2.79 -4.57
CA GLU A 35 1.20 2.92 -4.20
C GLU A 35 1.96 3.68 -5.30
N GLY A 36 3.12 4.22 -4.95
CA GLY A 36 3.97 4.92 -5.90
C GLY A 36 5.41 4.99 -5.43
N LYS A 37 6.23 5.73 -6.17
CA LYS A 37 7.65 5.90 -5.84
C LYS A 37 7.98 7.37 -5.63
N ILE A 38 8.98 7.62 -4.79
CA ILE A 38 9.60 8.94 -4.67
C ILE A 38 10.19 9.33 -6.02
N THR A 39 9.72 10.43 -6.59
CA THR A 39 10.22 10.97 -7.88
C THR A 39 11.27 12.06 -7.66
N ASN A 40 11.20 12.79 -6.55
CA ASN A 40 12.14 13.85 -6.20
C ASN A 40 12.27 14.00 -4.67
N ILE A 41 13.43 14.45 -4.21
CA ILE A 41 13.70 14.84 -2.82
C ILE A 41 14.25 16.27 -2.85
N GLY A 42 13.47 17.23 -2.34
CA GLY A 42 13.79 18.64 -2.33
C GLY A 42 13.79 19.21 -0.92
N GLY A 43 14.96 19.43 -0.34
CA GLY A 43 15.08 19.90 1.04
C GLY A 43 14.44 18.91 2.01
N THR A 44 13.38 19.30 2.71
CA THR A 44 12.63 18.42 3.62
C THR A 44 11.39 17.77 2.98
N ILE A 45 11.07 18.10 1.73
CA ILE A 45 9.86 17.64 1.04
C ILE A 45 10.23 16.57 0.02
N ILE A 46 9.42 15.51 -0.05
CA ILE A 46 9.53 14.51 -1.11
C ILE A 46 8.35 14.65 -2.08
N LYS A 47 8.58 14.31 -3.35
CA LYS A 47 7.53 14.26 -4.36
C LYS A 47 7.27 12.84 -4.83
N ALA A 48 6.04 12.57 -5.23
CA ALA A 48 5.64 11.32 -5.86
C ALA A 48 4.41 11.51 -6.75
N ARG A 49 4.12 10.51 -7.58
CA ARG A 49 2.82 10.36 -8.27
C ARG A 49 2.00 9.31 -7.54
N LEU A 50 0.94 9.74 -6.86
CA LEU A 50 0.12 8.87 -6.02
C LEU A 50 -1.37 9.05 -6.37
N PRO A 51 -1.93 8.21 -7.25
CA PRO A 51 -3.32 8.31 -7.64
C PRO A 51 -4.24 8.23 -6.41
N LYS A 52 -5.25 9.10 -6.35
CA LYS A 52 -6.20 9.19 -5.23
C LYS A 52 -5.59 9.58 -3.88
N ALA A 53 -4.37 10.11 -3.84
CA ALA A 53 -3.85 10.75 -2.64
C ALA A 53 -4.78 11.88 -2.17
N ARG A 54 -4.81 12.11 -0.87
CA ARG A 54 -5.60 13.17 -0.22
C ARG A 54 -4.69 13.96 0.69
N ILE A 55 -4.90 15.27 0.78
CA ILE A 55 -4.24 16.10 1.80
C ILE A 55 -4.48 15.49 3.19
N GLY A 56 -3.43 15.44 4.01
CA GLY A 56 -3.44 14.82 5.34
C GLY A 56 -3.39 13.29 5.35
N ALA A 57 -3.25 12.64 4.19
CA ALA A 57 -3.03 11.20 4.13
C ALA A 57 -1.59 10.84 4.51
N PHE A 58 -1.42 9.69 5.17
CA PHE A 58 -0.11 9.18 5.53
C PHE A 58 0.32 8.03 4.61
N TYR A 59 1.59 8.08 4.21
CA TYR A 59 2.27 7.05 3.45
C TYR A 59 3.50 6.56 4.20
N LYS A 60 3.77 5.26 4.12
CA LYS A 60 5.02 4.65 4.59
C LYS A 60 6.08 4.71 3.50
N ILE A 61 7.29 5.11 3.89
CA ILE A 61 8.49 5.10 3.06
C ILE A 61 9.24 3.79 3.28
N GLU A 62 9.25 2.94 2.27
CA GLU A 62 9.90 1.63 2.29
C GLU A 62 11.37 1.73 1.85
N PRO A 63 12.28 0.90 2.42
CA PRO A 63 12.05 -0.12 3.45
C PRO A 63 12.08 0.42 4.88
N SER A 64 12.32 1.73 5.05
CA SER A 64 12.58 2.35 6.35
C SER A 64 11.38 2.39 7.30
N GLN A 65 10.17 2.11 6.82
CA GLN A 65 8.90 2.23 7.55
C GLN A 65 8.58 3.64 8.08
N ARG A 66 9.37 4.66 7.72
CA ARG A 66 9.13 6.07 8.07
C ARG A 66 7.81 6.56 7.50
N LEU A 67 7.19 7.53 8.16
CA LEU A 67 5.93 8.12 7.69
C LEU A 67 6.17 9.47 7.00
N ALA A 68 5.35 9.73 5.99
CA ALA A 68 5.21 11.05 5.38
C ALA A 68 3.74 11.41 5.20
N GLU A 69 3.42 12.68 5.45
CA GLU A 69 2.09 13.26 5.28
C GLU A 69 1.98 13.97 3.95
N VAL A 70 0.87 13.78 3.23
CA VAL A 70 0.55 14.57 2.04
C VAL A 70 0.19 16.00 2.45
N ILE A 71 1.05 16.95 2.11
CA ILE A 71 0.89 18.38 2.48
C ILE A 71 0.40 19.25 1.32
N ALA A 72 0.64 18.83 0.07
CA ALA A 72 0.14 19.52 -1.12
C ALA A 72 -0.06 18.53 -2.28
N ILE A 73 -0.96 18.87 -3.18
CA ILE A 73 -1.21 18.17 -4.45
C ILE A 73 -1.25 19.25 -5.52
N ASP A 74 -0.39 19.12 -6.53
CA ASP A 74 -0.33 19.99 -7.70
C ASP A 74 -0.38 19.11 -8.96
N GLU A 75 -1.47 19.22 -9.71
CA GLU A 75 -1.79 18.33 -10.83
C GLU A 75 -1.62 16.83 -10.50
N ASP A 76 -0.58 16.18 -10.99
CA ASP A 76 -0.24 14.77 -10.75
C ASP A 76 0.90 14.58 -9.72
N GLU A 77 1.53 15.67 -9.27
CA GLU A 77 2.55 15.69 -8.24
C GLU A 77 1.93 15.79 -6.84
N VAL A 78 2.34 14.87 -5.98
CA VAL A 78 1.99 14.84 -4.57
C VAL A 78 3.23 15.18 -3.77
N PHE A 79 3.11 16.20 -2.92
CA PHE A 79 4.18 16.66 -2.04
C PHE A 79 3.93 16.06 -0.66
N LEU A 80 4.93 15.37 -0.13
CA LEU A 80 4.86 14.76 1.19
C LEU A 80 5.94 15.32 2.09
N LEU A 81 5.59 15.56 3.35
CA LEU A 81 6.51 15.91 4.42
C LEU A 81 6.79 14.65 5.26
N PRO A 82 8.02 14.11 5.22
CA PRO A 82 8.43 13.06 6.14
C PRO A 82 8.45 13.57 7.59
N PHE A 83 8.02 12.73 8.53
CA PHE A 83 8.06 13.04 9.96
C PHE A 83 9.46 12.91 10.57
N GLU A 84 10.34 12.20 9.88
CA GLU A 84 11.74 11.98 10.26
C GLU A 84 12.69 12.66 9.27
N HIS A 85 13.94 12.82 9.67
CA HIS A 85 14.98 13.41 8.81
C HIS A 85 15.17 12.59 7.52
N ILE A 86 15.37 13.30 6.40
CA ILE A 86 15.43 12.71 5.05
C ILE A 86 16.75 11.98 4.72
N SER A 87 17.68 11.90 5.69
CA SER A 87 18.97 11.22 5.48
C SER A 87 18.78 9.77 5.02
N GLY A 88 19.50 9.43 3.94
CA GLY A 88 19.47 8.10 3.34
C GLY A 88 18.23 7.81 2.49
N MET A 89 17.32 8.77 2.30
CA MET A 89 16.25 8.64 1.33
C MET A 89 16.78 8.81 -0.10
N TYR A 90 16.18 8.14 -1.08
CA TYR A 90 16.56 8.20 -2.49
C TYR A 90 15.35 8.08 -3.42
N CYS A 91 15.46 8.65 -4.61
CA CYS A 91 14.42 8.52 -5.64
C CYS A 91 14.25 7.06 -6.06
N GLY A 92 13.00 6.65 -6.29
CA GLY A 92 12.63 5.28 -6.63
C GLY A 92 12.23 4.43 -5.42
N GLN A 93 12.41 4.91 -4.18
CA GLN A 93 11.86 4.26 -2.99
C GLN A 93 10.34 4.19 -3.04
N TRP A 94 9.79 3.11 -2.50
CA TRP A 94 8.35 2.87 -2.51
C TRP A 94 7.63 3.63 -1.41
N LEU A 95 6.42 4.09 -1.74
CA LEU A 95 5.45 4.70 -0.84
C LEU A 95 4.20 3.83 -0.79
N SER A 96 3.89 3.29 0.38
CA SER A 96 2.70 2.46 0.61
C SER A 96 1.67 3.19 1.45
N TYR A 97 0.41 3.18 1.01
CA TYR A 97 -0.69 3.88 1.69
C TYR A 97 -1.05 3.20 3.03
N GLN A 98 -1.09 3.96 4.13
CA GLN A 98 -1.37 3.45 5.48
C GLN A 98 -2.85 3.40 5.87
N GLY A 99 -3.78 3.68 4.94
CA GLY A 99 -5.22 3.67 5.24
C GLY A 99 -5.72 5.01 5.80
N LYS A 100 -6.95 4.98 6.35
CA LYS A 100 -7.69 6.19 6.78
C LYS A 100 -6.77 7.12 7.57
N SER A 101 -6.74 8.39 7.13
CA SER A 101 -6.18 9.52 7.88
C SER A 101 -6.54 9.32 9.34
N SER A 102 -5.56 9.03 10.18
CA SER A 102 -5.79 8.94 11.59
C SER A 102 -6.34 10.29 12.01
N ARG A 103 -7.65 10.35 12.30
CA ARG A 103 -8.10 11.24 13.35
C ARG A 103 -7.21 10.87 14.52
N PHE A 104 -6.24 11.71 14.84
CA PHE A 104 -5.57 11.61 16.12
C PHE A 104 -6.72 11.59 17.12
N VAL A 105 -6.94 10.44 17.76
CA VAL A 105 -7.74 10.41 18.97
C VAL A 105 -6.87 11.17 19.95
N LEU A 106 -7.11 12.47 20.05
CA LEU A 106 -6.66 13.25 21.19
C LEU A 106 -7.24 12.51 22.39
N GLY A 107 -6.40 11.71 23.04
CA GLY A 107 -6.74 11.12 24.32
C GLY A 107 -7.17 12.29 25.19
N THR A 108 -8.44 12.29 25.59
CA THR A 108 -8.85 13.12 26.72
C THR A 108 -7.92 12.74 27.87
N ASN A 109 -7.17 13.74 28.36
CA ASN A 109 -5.97 13.68 29.23
C ASN A 109 -4.70 13.81 28.38
N SER A 110 -4.29 15.01 27.95
CA SER A 110 -3.78 16.05 28.85
C SER A 110 -3.97 17.45 28.26
N LEU A 111 -4.93 18.19 28.81
CA LEU A 111 -5.03 19.65 28.67
C LEU A 111 -4.15 20.25 29.78
N GLY A 112 -3.00 20.80 29.40
CA GLY A 112 -2.13 21.56 30.30
C GLY A 112 -0.68 21.57 29.81
N ASP A 113 -0.17 22.76 29.51
CA ASP A 113 1.25 23.15 29.54
C ASP A 113 2.15 23.03 28.31
N TRP A 114 1.66 23.12 27.06
CA TRP A 114 2.57 23.49 25.96
C TRP A 114 1.95 24.46 24.95
N LEU A 115 1.83 25.73 25.35
CA LEU A 115 1.95 26.87 24.44
C LEU A 115 2.29 28.15 25.22
N MET A 116 3.59 28.36 25.43
CA MET A 116 4.18 29.67 25.75
C MET A 116 5.41 29.82 24.85
N VAL A 117 5.24 30.46 23.70
CA VAL A 117 6.24 31.27 23.01
C VAL A 117 5.53 32.51 22.50
#